data_AF-A0A3A8WN97-F1
#
_entry.id   AF-A0A3A8WN97-F1
#
_cell.length_a   1.000
_cell.length_b   1.000
_cell.length_c   1.000
_cell.angle_alpha   90.00
_cell.angle_beta   90.00
_cell.angle_gamma   90.00
#
_symmetry.space_group_name_H-M   'P 1'
#
loop_
_entity.id
_entity.type
_entity.pdbx_description
1 polymer ?
#
loop_
_entity_poly.entity_id
_entity_poly.type
_entity_poly.pdbx_seq_one_letter_code
_entity_poly.pdbx_strand_id
1 'polypeptide(L)'
;MSLTALVAELEREVREWRQQEQNTLQMIAAITSPEFAEQAADVLDSKKHSYSFEAYLVLLGRLQELISAGMPNCLALDAVQTCETAETIINAWRLANAGDK
;
A
#
# COMPACT_ATOMS: atom_id res chain seq x y z
N MET A 1 -14.48 30.37 -4.80
CA MET A 1 -14.61 29.58 -3.55
C MET A 1 -14.19 30.44 -2.37
N SER A 2 -14.86 30.32 -1.23
CA SER A 2 -14.43 30.96 0.02
C SER A 2 -13.36 30.11 0.73
N LEU A 3 -12.57 30.72 1.62
CA LEU A 3 -11.62 29.98 2.47
C LEU A 3 -12.32 28.89 3.29
N THR A 4 -13.53 29.15 3.78
CA THR A 4 -14.34 28.17 4.51
C THR A 4 -14.70 26.96 3.66
N ALA A 5 -15.02 27.16 2.38
CA ALA A 5 -15.31 26.05 1.46
C ALA A 5 -14.04 25.23 1.15
N LEU A 6 -12.88 25.88 1.03
CA LEU A 6 -11.60 25.18 0.83
C LEU A 6 -11.20 24.35 2.06
N VAL A 7 -11.38 24.88 3.27
CA VAL A 7 -11.09 24.13 4.51
C VAL A 7 -12.00 22.91 4.63
N ALA A 8 -13.30 23.06 4.38
CA ALA A 8 -14.24 21.95 4.44
C ALA A 8 -13.92 20.82 3.42
N GLU A 9 -13.43 21.20 2.24
CA GLU A 9 -13.00 20.26 1.21
C GLU A 9 -11.75 19.48 1.65
N LEU A 10 -10.72 20.17 2.15
CA LEU A 10 -9.51 19.53 2.65
C LEU A 10 -9.81 18.57 3.81
N GLU A 11 -10.72 18.94 4.72
CA GLU A 11 -11.15 18.04 5.79
C GLU A 11 -11.87 16.80 5.26
N ARG A 12 -12.62 16.91 4.16
CA ARG A 12 -13.26 15.77 3.49
C ARG A 12 -12.21 14.84 2.90
N GLU A 13 -11.25 15.39 2.15
CA GLU A 13 -10.17 14.62 1.54
C GLU A 13 -9.35 13.85 2.59
N VAL A 14 -8.98 14.51 3.71
CA VAL A 14 -8.24 13.86 4.79
C VAL A 14 -9.04 12.69 5.40
N ARG A 15 -10.36 12.85 5.59
CA ARG A 15 -11.21 11.75 6.09
C ARG A 15 -11.25 10.58 5.11
N GLU A 16 -11.36 10.85 3.82
CA GLU A 16 -11.39 9.84 2.77
C GLU A 16 -10.08 9.06 2.70
N TRP A 17 -8.95 9.78 2.74
CA TRP A 17 -7.62 9.15 2.77
C TRP A 17 -7.41 8.28 4.00
N ARG A 18 -7.89 8.70 5.18
CA ARG A 18 -7.81 7.87 6.41
C ARG A 18 -8.71 6.65 6.35
N GLN A 19 -9.91 6.78 5.77
CA GLN A 19 -10.78 5.63 5.57
C GLN A 19 -10.17 4.63 4.59
N GLN A 20 -9.56 5.12 3.51
CA GLN A 20 -8.85 4.29 2.54
C GLN A 20 -7.69 3.54 3.19
N GLU A 21 -6.85 4.24 3.97
CA GLU A 21 -5.76 3.63 4.74
C GLU A 21 -6.27 2.48 5.61
N GLN A 22 -7.30 2.74 6.43
CA GLN A 22 -7.83 1.76 7.36
C GLN A 22 -8.41 0.54 6.63
N ASN A 23 -9.16 0.77 5.54
CA ASN A 23 -9.72 -0.31 4.74
C ASN A 23 -8.62 -1.19 4.13
N THR A 24 -7.58 -0.58 3.55
CA THR A 24 -6.48 -1.32 2.94
C THR A 24 -5.69 -2.11 3.99
N LEU A 25 -5.41 -1.54 5.16
CA LEU A 25 -4.74 -2.26 6.26
C LEU A 25 -5.57 -3.43 6.78
N GLN A 26 -6.90 -3.28 6.88
CA GLN A 26 -7.80 -4.38 7.23
C GLN A 26 -7.76 -5.51 6.19
N MET A 27 -7.74 -5.17 4.90
CA MET A 27 -7.61 -6.17 3.83
C MET A 27 -6.27 -6.91 3.89
N ILE A 28 -5.17 -6.19 4.11
CA ILE A 28 -3.85 -6.80 4.28
C ILE A 28 -3.86 -7.74 5.50
N ALA A 29 -4.39 -7.28 6.63
CA ALA A 29 -4.48 -8.09 7.85
C ALA A 29 -5.32 -9.35 7.66
N ALA A 30 -6.42 -9.27 6.90
CA ALA A 30 -7.30 -10.40 6.61
C ALA A 30 -6.62 -11.47 5.73
N ILE A 31 -5.72 -11.07 4.83
CA ILE A 31 -4.99 -12.01 3.96
C ILE A 31 -3.73 -12.56 4.67
N THR A 32 -3.14 -11.77 5.56
CA THR A 32 -1.86 -12.06 6.22
C THR A 32 -2.05 -12.22 7.73
N SER A 33 -1.76 -11.16 8.50
CA SER A 33 -2.04 -11.05 9.92
C SER A 33 -2.09 -9.57 10.33
N PRO A 34 -2.73 -9.23 11.47
CA PRO A 34 -2.71 -7.87 12.02
C PRO A 34 -1.30 -7.33 12.24
N GLU A 35 -0.38 -8.16 12.76
CA GLU A 35 1.00 -7.77 13.05
C GLU A 35 1.75 -7.40 11.77
N PHE A 36 1.50 -8.12 10.67
CA PHE A 36 2.10 -7.77 9.39
C PHE A 36 1.53 -6.48 8.81
N ALA A 37 0.22 -6.25 8.93
CA ALA A 37 -0.39 -4.99 8.49
C ALA A 37 0.17 -3.78 9.25
N GLU A 38 0.36 -3.90 10.57
CA GLU A 38 1.02 -2.87 11.39
C GLU A 38 2.47 -2.65 10.97
N GLN A 39 3.23 -3.73 10.74
CA GLN A 39 4.60 -3.65 10.23
C GLN A 39 4.66 -2.94 8.86
N ALA A 40 3.76 -3.27 7.94
CA ALA A 40 3.70 -2.65 6.63
C ALA A 40 3.41 -1.15 6.72
N ALA A 41 2.47 -0.75 7.58
CA ALA A 41 2.18 0.66 7.85
C ALA A 41 3.41 1.39 8.41
N ASP A 42 4.13 0.77 9.35
CA ASP A 42 5.33 1.36 9.97
C ASP A 42 6.52 1.48 9.00
N VAL A 43 6.72 0.48 8.13
CA VAL A 43 7.81 0.48 7.14
C VAL A 43 7.54 1.48 6.02
N LEU A 44 6.29 1.60 5.58
CA LEU A 44 5.89 2.49 4.48
C LEU A 44 5.48 3.90 4.95
N ASP A 45 5.52 4.18 6.25
CA ASP A 45 5.07 5.46 6.82
C ASP A 45 5.69 6.65 6.08
N SER A 46 4.85 7.48 5.48
CA SER A 46 5.27 8.67 4.73
C SER A 46 6.13 9.63 5.56
N LYS A 47 6.06 9.61 6.90
CA LYS A 47 6.91 10.45 7.77
C LYS A 47 8.36 9.98 7.82
N LYS A 48 8.62 8.72 7.49
CA LYS A 48 9.98 8.15 7.41
C LYS A 48 10.58 8.29 6.01
N HIS A 49 9.80 8.76 5.05
CA HIS A 49 10.16 8.85 3.64
C HIS A 49 9.91 10.26 3.09
N SER A 50 10.44 10.55 1.90
CA SER A 50 10.34 11.87 1.27
C SER A 50 9.05 12.07 0.46
N TYR A 51 8.04 11.22 0.63
CA TYR A 51 6.83 11.20 -0.20
C TYR A 51 5.56 11.57 0.59
N SER A 52 4.49 11.91 -0.14
CA SER A 52 3.21 12.35 0.44
C SER A 52 2.41 11.20 1.07
N PHE A 53 1.39 11.54 1.86
CA PHE A 53 0.44 10.55 2.40
C PHE A 53 -0.29 9.77 1.28
N GLU A 54 -0.62 10.43 0.17
CA GLU A 54 -1.22 9.76 -0.99
C GLU A 54 -0.28 8.73 -1.60
N ALA A 55 1.02 9.04 -1.71
CA ALA A 55 2.01 8.08 -2.19
C ALA A 55 2.10 6.86 -1.26
N TYR A 56 2.01 7.07 0.06
CA TYR A 56 1.87 5.99 1.02
C TYR A 56 0.62 5.12 0.77
N LEU A 57 -0.55 5.73 0.51
CA LEU A 57 -1.76 4.96 0.17
C LEU A 57 -1.59 4.13 -1.09
N VAL A 58 -0.91 4.67 -2.11
CA VAL A 58 -0.59 3.94 -3.34
C VAL A 58 0.30 2.73 -3.04
N LEU A 59 1.31 2.90 -2.18
CA LEU A 59 2.19 1.80 -1.77
C LEU A 59 1.40 0.73 -0.98
N LEU A 60 0.53 1.12 -0.05
CA LEU A 60 -0.33 0.15 0.65
C LEU A 60 -1.25 -0.62 -0.28
N GLY A 61 -1.90 0.07 -1.23
CA GLY A 61 -2.74 -0.58 -2.24
C GLY A 61 -1.96 -1.57 -3.08
N ARG A 62 -0.77 -1.18 -3.55
CA ARG A 62 0.13 -2.06 -4.30
C ARG A 62 0.54 -3.27 -3.47
N LEU A 63 0.91 -3.08 -2.20
CA LEU A 63 1.27 -4.20 -1.30
C LEU A 63 0.11 -5.20 -1.19
N GLN A 64 -1.11 -4.70 -1.02
CA GLN A 64 -2.31 -5.54 -0.97
C GLN A 64 -2.51 -6.35 -2.26
N GLU A 65 -2.26 -5.77 -3.43
CA GLU A 65 -2.30 -6.49 -4.72
C GLU A 65 -1.24 -7.59 -4.83
N LEU A 66 0.01 -7.29 -4.44
CA LEU A 66 1.12 -8.27 -4.47
C LEU A 66 0.82 -9.49 -3.60
N ILE A 67 0.36 -9.25 -2.37
CA ILE A 67 -0.01 -10.30 -1.42
C ILE A 67 -1.21 -11.10 -1.94
N SER A 68 -2.23 -10.42 -2.49
CA SER A 68 -3.39 -11.09 -3.08
C SER A 68 -3.01 -11.99 -4.28
N ALA A 69 -1.93 -11.67 -4.98
CA ALA A 69 -1.38 -12.48 -6.06
C ALA A 69 -0.59 -13.72 -5.57
N GLY A 70 -0.46 -13.90 -4.26
CA GLY A 70 0.25 -15.01 -3.62
C GLY A 70 1.74 -14.75 -3.37
N MET A 71 2.21 -13.51 -3.54
CA MET A 71 3.61 -13.18 -3.25
C MET A 71 3.87 -13.28 -1.73
N PRO A 72 4.98 -13.92 -1.31
CA PRO A 72 5.34 -13.98 0.11
C PRO A 72 5.49 -12.58 0.73
N ASN A 73 4.98 -12.41 1.94
CA ASN A 73 4.86 -11.11 2.62
C ASN A 73 6.16 -10.28 2.65
N CYS A 74 7.28 -10.90 3.00
CA CYS A 74 8.58 -10.22 3.03
C CYS A 74 9.00 -9.73 1.64
N LEU A 75 8.87 -10.57 0.62
CA LEU A 75 9.19 -10.22 -0.76
C LEU A 75 8.25 -9.12 -1.29
N ALA A 76 6.97 -9.18 -0.95
CA ALA A 76 6.00 -8.15 -1.33
C ALA A 76 6.34 -6.78 -0.71
N LEU A 77 6.73 -6.77 0.57
CA LEU A 77 7.09 -5.54 1.28
C LEU A 77 8.41 -4.91 0.78
N ASP A 78 9.36 -5.72 0.32
CA ASP A 78 10.57 -5.23 -0.33
C ASP A 78 10.26 -4.70 -1.74
N ALA A 79 9.48 -5.47 -2.52
CA ALA A 79 9.18 -5.13 -3.91
C ALA A 79 8.29 -3.90 -4.06
N VAL A 80 7.35 -3.67 -3.13
CA VAL A 80 6.43 -2.53 -3.20
C VAL A 80 7.15 -1.17 -3.18
N GLN A 81 8.32 -1.12 -2.55
CA GLN A 81 9.17 0.08 -2.44
C GLN A 81 9.90 0.44 -3.73
N THR A 82 9.82 -0.41 -4.75
CA THR A 82 10.30 -0.08 -6.10
C THR A 82 9.34 0.91 -6.78
N CYS A 83 9.84 1.67 -7.77
CA CYS A 83 9.01 2.58 -8.55
C CYS A 83 8.12 1.87 -9.60
N GLU A 84 8.04 0.52 -9.57
CA GLU A 84 7.33 -0.29 -10.55
C GLU A 84 5.85 -0.48 -10.20
N THR A 85 5.02 -0.84 -11.18
CA THR A 85 3.61 -1.17 -10.95
C THR A 85 3.45 -2.57 -10.32
N ALA A 86 2.31 -2.82 -9.66
CA ALA A 86 1.99 -4.14 -9.12
C ALA A 86 2.06 -5.22 -10.21
N GLU A 87 1.51 -4.94 -11.38
CA GLU A 87 1.51 -5.85 -12.53
C GLU A 87 2.94 -6.22 -12.97
N THR A 88 3.82 -5.22 -13.14
CA THR A 88 5.22 -5.47 -13.50
C THR A 88 5.91 -6.35 -12.48
N ILE A 89 5.74 -6.04 -11.18
CA ILE A 89 6.34 -6.81 -10.09
C ILE A 89 5.81 -8.26 -10.07
N ILE A 90 4.49 -8.44 -10.17
CA ILE A 90 3.84 -9.77 -10.16
C ILE A 90 4.32 -10.61 -11.35
N ASN A 91 4.38 -10.01 -12.54
CA ASN A 91 4.81 -10.72 -13.74
C ASN A 91 6.28 -11.15 -13.65
N ALA A 92 7.17 -10.26 -13.19
CA ALA A 92 8.57 -10.58 -12.97
C ALA A 92 8.74 -11.70 -11.93
N TRP A 93 8.02 -11.62 -10.81
CA TRP A 93 8.03 -12.66 -9.77
C TRP A 93 7.55 -14.00 -10.32
N ARG A 94 6.41 -14.04 -11.03
CA ARG A 94 5.88 -15.27 -11.63
C ARG A 94 6.86 -15.88 -12.63
N LEU A 95 7.48 -15.07 -13.48
CA LEU A 95 8.46 -15.54 -14.46
C LEU A 95 9.68 -16.17 -13.77
N ALA A 96 10.20 -15.53 -12.71
CA ALA A 96 11.32 -16.05 -11.94
C ALA A 96 11.00 -17.39 -11.26
N ASN A 97 9.75 -17.62 -10.85
CA ASN A 97 9.32 -18.84 -10.16
C ASN A 97 8.66 -19.88 -11.10
N ALA A 98 8.56 -19.60 -12.41
CA ALA A 98 7.96 -20.53 -13.37
C ALA A 98 8.82 -21.77 -13.64
N GLY A 99 10.12 -21.73 -13.29
CA GLY A 99 11.07 -22.82 -13.46
C GLY A 99 11.15 -23.82 -12.30
N ASP A 100 10.49 -23.58 -11.17
CA ASP A 100 10.53 -24.44 -9.97
C ASP A 100 9.44 -25.53 -9.97
N LYS A 101 9.03 -26.02 -11.15
CA LYS A 101 8.05 -27.12 -11.31
C LYS A 101 8.71 -28.44 -11.66
#